data_AF-A0A2G9UGA6-F1
#
_entry.id   AF-A0A2G9UGA6-F1
#
_cell.length_a   1.000
_cell.length_b   1.000
_cell.length_c   1.000
_cell.angle_alpha   90.00
_cell.angle_beta   90.00
_cell.angle_gamma   90.00
#
_symmetry.space_group_name_H-M   'P 1'
#
loop_
_entity.id
_entity.type
_entity.pdbx_description
1 polymer ?
#
loop_
_entity_poly.entity_id
_entity_poly.type
_entity_poly.pdbx_seq_one_letter_code
_entity_poly.pdbx_strand_id
1 'polypeptide(L)'
;MSVGEFLGFIDCKSMSSALWERNYPDADLFRFGEFLFAPSLQGRVDAETFFDSVLVELPFALADFADLLSFVFTRSRSIVGGEGFVSLCDLLLRFEQLHPGSLEKCEKMALVCTNLSRALLLYASCCLIKVKLPKKCKLEAVEPMETGEEDTSVQGGGDDWEPVDPSMEHSDCTILTMHAAFLAGQLRQPASFAKVVSSARAFFREQVASLVARERWSPNQLEEKLSAIDSLTELRSLLPNSLKHSLLCCDIAWELMSQWFKDTMQCFDNFEVKKCLSLPAKTKGDKIAIQLALGYLALVDDNRLRHGVLALMWQNFIMERFKAVVLLIEKTGRAPKEREARQQLQMLEIRVVEFLSRCHELLKMLMDDVRDSPPPSHIQQDHLIESTGTSRDSLVELAIRQQLVNYHLVLHHYHLAVAAAIQLSAGLRYHILRVLFCPIGQRAFFLPLDSHPLIPLDRVDDAVVERRHQFLAKVAEQGTETDRKFARILSCDWNLTVDTIQITQVLCHLRAGQDSAAGREISDVTQSAHLIETMSRILAARTLRLAEEEKTVLTGAHLSFLNSLAGDEKMRVDWPDSNWMDAVHSFGRIVSALSLQPQFIVPFVRIGGITSQYWGIHIVD
;
A
#
# COMPACT_ATOMS: atom_id res chain seq x y z
N MET A 1 46.20 -19.68 -3.29
CA MET A 1 47.52 -19.46 -2.67
C MET A 1 48.55 -20.27 -3.46
N SER A 2 49.72 -19.71 -3.77
CA SER A 2 50.84 -20.46 -4.33
C SER A 2 51.63 -21.19 -3.23
N VAL A 3 52.42 -22.21 -3.59
CA VAL A 3 53.26 -22.93 -2.62
C VAL A 3 54.24 -21.98 -1.90
N GLY A 4 54.75 -20.96 -2.59
CA GLY A 4 55.60 -19.94 -1.98
C GLY A 4 54.88 -19.04 -0.98
N GLU A 5 53.63 -18.66 -1.26
CA GLU A 5 52.77 -17.93 -0.31
C GLU A 5 52.44 -18.80 0.92
N PHE A 6 52.21 -20.10 0.73
CA PHE A 6 51.95 -21.06 1.82
C PHE A 6 53.15 -21.22 2.75
N LEU A 7 54.37 -21.38 2.20
CA LEU A 7 55.60 -21.49 2.99
C LEU A 7 55.94 -20.18 3.74
N GLY A 8 55.47 -19.03 3.26
CA GLY A 8 55.55 -17.76 3.98
C GLY A 8 54.46 -17.57 5.05
N PHE A 9 53.33 -18.26 4.90
CA PHE A 9 52.19 -18.22 5.83
C PHE A 9 52.43 -19.12 7.06
N ILE A 10 53.05 -20.28 6.85
CA ILE A 10 53.37 -21.23 7.91
C ILE A 10 54.76 -20.94 8.48
N ASP A 11 54.81 -20.61 9.77
CA ASP A 11 56.06 -20.54 10.51
C ASP A 11 56.45 -21.94 10.98
N CYS A 12 57.22 -22.65 10.15
CA CYS A 12 57.68 -24.01 10.44
C CYS A 12 58.55 -24.13 11.71
N LYS A 13 58.87 -23.02 12.40
CA LYS A 13 59.62 -23.02 13.66
C LYS A 13 58.73 -23.04 14.91
N SER A 14 57.43 -22.80 14.77
CA SER A 14 56.48 -22.82 15.89
C SER A 14 55.78 -24.17 15.96
N MET A 15 56.06 -24.96 17.00
CA MET A 15 55.54 -26.33 17.14
C MET A 15 54.12 -26.42 17.74
N SER A 16 53.49 -25.29 18.04
CA SER A 16 52.16 -25.24 18.68
C SER A 16 51.64 -23.80 18.71
N SER A 17 51.25 -23.26 17.55
CA SER A 17 50.53 -21.98 17.51
C SER A 17 49.06 -22.24 17.18
N ALA A 18 48.13 -21.79 18.03
CA ALA A 18 46.72 -21.79 17.66
C ALA A 18 46.52 -20.87 16.45
N LEU A 19 45.87 -21.40 15.39
CA LEU A 19 45.69 -20.70 14.11
C LEU A 19 45.04 -19.31 14.31
N TRP A 20 44.13 -19.21 15.26
CA TRP A 20 43.31 -18.03 15.54
C TRP A 20 43.97 -17.01 16.50
N GLU A 21 45.03 -17.39 17.23
CA GLU A 21 45.71 -16.49 18.18
C GLU A 21 46.67 -15.50 17.49
N ARG A 22 47.11 -15.80 16.27
CA ARG A 22 48.11 -15.01 15.54
C ARG A 22 47.55 -13.77 14.83
N ASN A 23 46.27 -13.43 15.00
CA ASN A 23 45.60 -12.27 14.38
C ASN A 23 45.86 -12.17 12.86
N TYR A 24 45.85 -13.31 12.15
CA TYR A 24 45.97 -13.30 10.70
C TYR A 24 44.78 -12.54 10.07
N PRO A 25 44.99 -11.79 8.98
CA PRO A 25 43.88 -11.19 8.24
C PRO A 25 42.90 -12.25 7.73
N ASP A 26 41.60 -11.98 7.83
CA ASP A 26 40.53 -12.86 7.33
C ASP A 26 40.74 -13.32 5.89
N ALA A 27 41.31 -12.46 5.04
CA ALA A 27 41.59 -12.77 3.64
C ALA A 27 42.67 -13.85 3.49
N ASP A 28 43.68 -13.85 4.36
CA ASP A 28 44.77 -14.81 4.31
C ASP A 28 44.34 -16.16 4.89
N LEU A 29 43.58 -16.16 6.00
CA LEU A 29 42.94 -17.36 6.54
C LEU A 29 42.01 -18.00 5.52
N PHE A 30 41.23 -17.19 4.80
CA PHE A 30 40.36 -17.67 3.73
C PHE A 30 41.16 -18.30 2.58
N ARG A 31 42.22 -17.64 2.10
CA ARG A 31 43.09 -18.17 1.02
C ARG A 31 43.82 -19.44 1.44
N PHE A 32 44.26 -19.51 2.70
CA PHE A 32 44.91 -20.70 3.29
C PHE A 32 43.93 -21.86 3.36
N GLY A 33 42.75 -21.64 3.92
CA GLY A 33 41.74 -22.67 4.03
C GLY A 33 41.16 -23.11 2.69
N GLU A 34 40.99 -22.22 1.71
CA GLU A 34 40.64 -22.64 0.34
C GLU A 34 41.75 -23.50 -0.27
N PHE A 35 43.02 -23.16 -0.09
CA PHE A 35 44.13 -23.98 -0.56
C PHE A 35 44.12 -25.38 0.08
N LEU A 36 43.79 -25.45 1.37
CA LEU A 36 43.76 -26.69 2.13
C LEU A 36 42.56 -27.57 1.78
N PHE A 37 41.34 -27.03 1.82
CA PHE A 37 40.11 -27.82 1.73
C PHE A 37 39.56 -27.96 0.31
N ALA A 38 39.94 -27.10 -0.65
CA ALA A 38 39.39 -27.19 -2.01
C ALA A 38 39.63 -28.54 -2.70
N PRO A 39 40.80 -29.20 -2.59
CA PRO A 39 41.00 -30.53 -3.19
C PRO A 39 39.99 -31.56 -2.66
N SER A 40 39.76 -31.60 -1.35
CA SER A 40 38.82 -32.54 -0.72
C SER A 40 37.37 -32.20 -1.06
N LEU A 41 37.00 -30.91 -0.99
CA LEU A 41 35.65 -30.43 -1.36
C LEU A 41 35.34 -30.56 -2.87
N GLN A 42 36.36 -30.79 -3.71
CA GLN A 42 36.20 -31.08 -5.14
C GLN A 42 36.28 -32.58 -5.44
N GLY A 43 36.33 -33.44 -4.42
CA GLY A 43 36.44 -34.90 -4.59
C GLY A 43 37.78 -35.38 -5.15
N ARG A 44 38.82 -34.54 -5.17
CA ARG A 44 40.15 -34.90 -5.69
C ARG A 44 40.99 -35.68 -4.68
N VAL A 45 40.67 -35.53 -3.40
CA VAL A 45 41.32 -36.20 -2.27
C VAL A 45 40.22 -36.68 -1.33
N ASP A 46 40.24 -37.95 -0.95
CA ASP A 46 39.27 -38.48 0.01
C ASP A 46 39.60 -38.01 1.44
N ALA A 47 38.62 -38.11 2.34
CA ALA A 47 38.78 -37.63 3.71
C ALA A 47 39.89 -38.39 4.47
N GLU A 48 40.11 -39.68 4.23
CA GLU A 48 41.16 -40.42 4.95
C GLU A 48 42.55 -39.92 4.54
N THR A 49 42.81 -39.86 3.24
CA THR A 49 44.07 -39.35 2.69
C THR A 49 44.33 -37.91 3.14
N PHE A 50 43.29 -37.07 3.21
CA PHE A 50 43.41 -35.70 3.69
C PHE A 50 43.85 -35.61 5.15
N PHE A 51 43.23 -36.39 6.05
CA PHE A 51 43.61 -36.36 7.46
C PHE A 51 44.98 -37.00 7.68
N ASP A 52 45.24 -38.17 7.08
CA ASP A 52 46.43 -38.97 7.36
C ASP A 52 47.70 -38.40 6.71
N SER A 53 47.59 -37.72 5.57
CA SER A 53 48.75 -37.24 4.80
C SER A 53 48.89 -35.72 4.75
N VAL A 54 47.81 -34.95 4.94
CA VAL A 54 47.86 -33.48 4.82
C VAL A 54 47.82 -32.81 6.19
N LEU A 55 46.82 -33.14 7.02
CA LEU A 55 46.65 -32.45 8.32
C LEU A 55 47.76 -32.79 9.32
N VAL A 56 48.24 -34.04 9.34
CA VAL A 56 49.32 -34.49 10.25
C VAL A 56 50.62 -33.70 10.06
N GLU A 57 50.89 -33.22 8.84
CA GLU A 57 52.12 -32.49 8.51
C GLU A 57 52.05 -30.99 8.84
N LEU A 58 50.90 -30.49 9.31
CA LEU A 58 50.71 -29.07 9.60
C LEU A 58 50.84 -28.78 11.11
N PRO A 59 51.46 -27.65 11.50
CA PRO A 59 51.79 -27.35 12.90
C PRO A 59 50.62 -26.74 13.70
N PHE A 60 49.37 -27.08 13.37
CA PHE A 60 48.16 -26.51 13.99
C PHE A 60 47.33 -27.58 14.70
N ALA A 61 46.56 -27.19 15.71
CA ALA A 61 45.69 -28.11 16.42
C ALA A 61 44.52 -28.56 15.53
N LEU A 62 44.07 -29.81 15.69
CA LEU A 62 42.97 -30.35 14.88
C LEU A 62 41.66 -29.53 15.02
N ALA A 63 41.41 -28.99 16.21
CA ALA A 63 40.26 -28.13 16.48
C ALA A 63 40.27 -26.85 15.63
N ASP A 64 41.44 -26.28 15.34
CA ASP A 64 41.58 -25.08 14.52
C ASP A 64 41.17 -25.34 13.07
N PHE A 65 41.41 -26.55 12.56
CA PHE A 65 41.03 -26.94 11.20
C PHE A 65 39.53 -27.12 11.02
N ALA A 66 38.82 -27.64 12.04
CA ALA A 66 37.35 -27.71 12.01
C ALA A 66 36.72 -26.31 11.97
N ASP A 67 37.26 -25.38 12.77
CA ASP A 67 36.85 -23.97 12.79
C ASP A 67 37.20 -23.28 11.46
N LEU A 68 38.37 -23.56 10.89
CA LEU A 68 38.80 -23.04 9.58
C LEU A 68 37.92 -23.57 8.44
N LEU A 69 37.57 -24.86 8.44
CA LEU A 69 36.67 -25.45 7.44
C LEU A 69 35.33 -24.71 7.43
N SER A 70 34.73 -24.52 8.61
CA SER A 70 33.47 -23.80 8.77
C SER A 70 33.57 -22.35 8.28
N PHE A 71 34.65 -21.66 8.64
CA PHE A 71 34.93 -20.29 8.22
C PHE A 71 35.06 -20.15 6.69
N VAL A 72 35.84 -21.04 6.06
CA VAL A 72 36.08 -21.03 4.62
C VAL A 72 34.80 -21.39 3.88
N PHE A 73 34.13 -22.46 4.31
CA PHE A 73 32.93 -22.95 3.63
C PHE A 73 31.82 -21.90 3.63
N THR A 74 31.57 -21.25 4.76
CA THR A 74 30.54 -20.21 4.88
C THR A 74 30.84 -18.94 4.09
N ARG A 75 32.13 -18.63 3.84
CA ARG A 75 32.55 -17.47 3.06
C ARG A 75 32.79 -17.76 1.58
N SER A 76 32.94 -19.02 1.20
CA SER A 76 33.24 -19.41 -0.18
C SER A 76 32.07 -19.13 -1.11
N ARG A 77 32.38 -18.67 -2.33
CA ARG A 77 31.42 -18.43 -3.42
C ARG A 77 31.40 -19.56 -4.47
N SER A 78 32.25 -20.57 -4.31
CA SER A 78 32.44 -21.66 -5.27
C SER A 78 31.29 -22.66 -5.28
N ILE A 79 30.65 -22.93 -6.41
CA ILE A 79 29.51 -23.87 -6.47
C ILE A 79 29.91 -25.22 -5.85
N VAL A 80 29.13 -25.71 -4.89
CA VAL A 80 29.32 -27.04 -4.28
C VAL A 80 28.29 -27.97 -4.90
N GLY A 81 28.76 -28.91 -5.71
CA GLY A 81 27.95 -29.99 -6.27
C GLY A 81 27.73 -31.13 -5.28
N GLY A 82 27.04 -32.19 -5.73
CA GLY A 82 26.75 -33.36 -4.91
C GLY A 82 27.99 -34.03 -4.31
N GLU A 83 29.06 -34.20 -5.12
CA GLU A 83 30.34 -34.75 -4.65
C GLU A 83 30.95 -33.89 -3.53
N GLY A 84 30.96 -32.56 -3.69
CA GLY A 84 31.49 -31.67 -2.67
C GLY A 84 30.69 -31.66 -1.37
N PHE A 85 29.37 -31.89 -1.45
CA PHE A 85 28.53 -32.06 -0.27
C PHE A 85 28.82 -33.39 0.46
N VAL A 86 29.03 -34.48 -0.28
CA VAL A 86 29.44 -35.77 0.30
C VAL A 86 30.81 -35.62 0.97
N SER A 87 31.79 -35.04 0.29
CA SER A 87 33.11 -34.76 0.88
C SER A 87 33.03 -33.90 2.14
N LEU A 88 32.16 -32.88 2.17
CA LEU A 88 31.92 -32.07 3.37
C LEU A 88 31.41 -32.94 4.52
N CYS A 89 30.45 -33.83 4.26
CA CYS A 89 29.92 -34.74 5.27
C CYS A 89 31.02 -35.67 5.82
N ASP A 90 31.86 -36.21 4.96
CA ASP A 90 32.95 -37.12 5.35
C ASP A 90 34.01 -36.40 6.19
N LEU A 91 34.40 -35.18 5.78
CA LEU A 91 35.32 -34.33 6.55
C LEU A 91 34.78 -34.02 7.95
N LEU A 92 33.51 -33.61 8.04
CA LEU A 92 32.87 -33.27 9.31
C LEU A 92 32.70 -34.50 10.22
N LEU A 93 32.38 -35.68 9.65
CA LEU A 93 32.31 -36.94 10.40
C LEU A 93 33.69 -37.28 11.00
N ARG A 94 34.76 -37.16 10.21
CA ARG A 94 36.13 -37.38 10.69
C ARG A 94 36.54 -36.38 11.76
N PHE A 95 36.21 -35.09 11.59
CA PHE A 95 36.45 -34.08 12.61
C PHE A 95 35.72 -34.40 13.92
N GLU A 96 34.45 -34.82 13.88
CA GLU A 96 33.71 -35.18 15.09
C GLU A 96 34.27 -36.42 15.79
N GLN A 97 34.69 -37.44 15.02
CA GLN A 97 35.30 -38.66 15.56
C GLN A 97 36.62 -38.37 16.29
N LEU A 98 37.44 -37.48 15.74
CA LEU A 98 38.75 -37.12 16.30
C LEU A 98 38.66 -36.01 17.36
N HIS A 99 37.68 -35.12 17.26
CA HIS A 99 37.45 -34.00 18.16
C HIS A 99 35.95 -33.76 18.39
N PRO A 100 35.34 -34.45 19.39
CA PRO A 100 33.93 -34.32 19.69
C PRO A 100 33.51 -32.88 20.03
N GLY A 101 32.34 -32.46 19.55
CA GLY A 101 31.82 -31.08 19.69
C GLY A 101 32.12 -30.17 18.50
N SER A 102 32.85 -30.66 17.49
CA SER A 102 33.10 -29.94 16.23
C SER A 102 31.79 -29.67 15.48
N LEU A 103 30.86 -30.63 15.45
CA LEU A 103 29.56 -30.48 14.80
C LEU A 103 28.71 -29.38 15.43
N GLU A 104 28.68 -29.29 16.77
CA GLU A 104 27.91 -28.23 17.45
C GLU A 104 28.41 -26.83 17.11
N LYS A 105 29.73 -26.67 16.96
CA LYS A 105 30.32 -25.40 16.50
C LYS A 105 29.94 -25.09 15.05
N CYS A 106 30.02 -26.07 14.15
CA CYS A 106 29.66 -25.93 12.74
C CYS A 106 28.17 -25.54 12.59
N GLU A 107 27.31 -26.17 13.39
CA GLU A 107 25.87 -25.88 13.44
C GLU A 107 25.60 -24.44 13.89
N LYS A 108 26.22 -24.01 15.00
CA LYS A 108 26.11 -22.62 15.48
C LYS A 108 26.60 -21.61 14.43
N MET A 109 27.71 -21.92 13.74
CA MET A 109 28.24 -21.11 12.65
C MET A 109 27.25 -21.01 11.48
N ALA A 110 26.60 -22.11 11.11
CA ALA A 110 25.58 -22.12 10.06
C ALA A 110 24.40 -21.19 10.40
N LEU A 111 23.91 -21.22 11.64
CA LEU A 111 22.76 -20.40 12.07
C LEU A 111 23.04 -18.88 12.08
N VAL A 112 24.29 -18.46 12.25
CA VAL A 112 24.69 -17.04 12.21
C VAL A 112 25.16 -16.58 10.83
N CYS A 113 25.38 -17.51 9.91
CA CYS A 113 25.90 -17.21 8.58
C CYS A 113 24.90 -16.39 7.75
N THR A 114 25.41 -15.39 7.02
CA THR A 114 24.64 -14.57 6.07
C THR A 114 24.51 -15.20 4.69
N ASN A 115 25.42 -16.11 4.33
CA ASN A 115 25.35 -16.88 3.10
C ASN A 115 24.42 -18.09 3.29
N LEU A 116 23.12 -17.88 3.11
CA LEU A 116 22.09 -18.89 3.40
C LEU A 116 22.25 -20.20 2.62
N SER A 117 22.82 -20.15 1.40
CA SER A 117 23.13 -21.37 0.64
C SER A 117 24.17 -22.23 1.37
N ARG A 118 25.22 -21.61 1.92
CA ARG A 118 26.26 -22.31 2.70
C ARG A 118 25.77 -22.72 4.07
N ALA A 119 25.01 -21.84 4.72
CA ALA A 119 24.38 -22.12 6.00
C ALA A 119 23.53 -23.40 5.90
N LEU A 120 22.67 -23.48 4.87
CA LEU A 120 21.81 -24.63 4.61
C LEU A 120 22.63 -25.91 4.41
N LEU A 121 23.64 -25.88 3.53
CA LEU A 121 24.48 -27.06 3.26
C LEU A 121 25.24 -27.49 4.52
N LEU A 122 25.86 -26.57 5.25
CA LEU A 122 26.62 -26.88 6.45
C LEU A 122 25.72 -27.46 7.56
N TYR A 123 24.53 -26.87 7.77
CA TYR A 123 23.56 -27.33 8.74
C TYR A 123 23.01 -28.72 8.38
N ALA A 124 22.65 -28.93 7.10
CA ALA A 124 22.19 -30.22 6.60
C ALA A 124 23.25 -31.31 6.75
N SER A 125 24.52 -31.02 6.45
CA SER A 125 25.64 -31.95 6.69
C SER A 125 25.75 -32.31 8.17
N CYS A 126 25.63 -31.33 9.07
CA CYS A 126 25.68 -31.59 10.52
C CYS A 126 24.55 -32.52 10.97
N CYS A 127 23.31 -32.29 10.48
CA CYS A 127 22.16 -33.12 10.80
C CYS A 127 22.34 -34.57 10.30
N LEU A 128 22.77 -34.75 9.06
CA LEU A 128 23.03 -36.08 8.48
C LEU A 128 24.07 -36.87 9.28
N ILE A 129 25.12 -36.21 9.76
CA ILE A 129 26.17 -36.86 10.55
C ILE A 129 25.66 -37.23 11.93
N LYS A 130 24.87 -36.37 12.58
CA LYS A 130 24.26 -36.68 13.89
C LYS A 130 23.34 -37.90 13.83
N VAL A 131 22.63 -38.11 12.73
CA VAL A 131 21.82 -39.32 12.50
C VAL A 131 22.70 -40.57 12.34
N LYS A 132 23.87 -40.45 11.69
CA LYS A 132 24.81 -41.56 11.49
C LYS A 132 25.61 -41.92 12.74
N LEU A 133 25.75 -41.01 13.71
CA LEU A 133 26.46 -41.27 14.96
C LEU A 133 25.58 -42.10 15.92
N PRO A 134 26.12 -43.15 16.56
CA PRO A 134 25.33 -43.93 17.51
C PRO A 134 24.91 -43.04 18.69
N LYS A 135 23.60 -42.91 18.92
CA LYS A 135 23.06 -42.24 20.11
C LYS A 135 23.63 -42.93 21.34
N LYS A 136 24.55 -42.27 22.07
CA LYS A 136 24.89 -42.69 23.43
C LYS A 136 23.59 -42.58 24.24
N CYS A 137 22.92 -43.70 24.48
CA CYS A 137 21.82 -43.77 25.44
C CYS A 137 22.36 -43.27 26.78
N LYS A 138 21.98 -42.05 27.17
CA LYS A 138 22.00 -41.64 28.57
C LYS A 138 20.89 -42.42 29.27
N LEU A 139 21.14 -43.69 29.57
CA LEU A 139 20.46 -44.39 30.65
C LEU A 139 21.12 -43.91 31.94
N GLU A 140 20.65 -42.77 32.46
CA GLU A 140 20.72 -42.57 33.90
C GLU A 140 19.76 -43.59 34.51
N ALA A 141 20.31 -44.53 35.25
CA ALA A 141 19.56 -45.50 36.01
C ALA A 141 18.65 -44.76 37.01
N VAL A 142 17.35 -44.71 36.70
CA VAL A 142 16.33 -44.45 37.70
C VAL A 142 16.15 -45.76 38.45
N GLU A 143 16.47 -45.76 39.74
CA GLU A 143 16.20 -46.88 40.64
C GLU A 143 14.70 -47.23 40.63
N PRO A 144 14.32 -48.51 40.60
CA PRO A 144 12.92 -48.89 40.64
C PRO A 144 12.39 -48.68 42.06
N MET A 145 11.48 -47.70 42.20
CA MET A 145 10.65 -47.58 43.39
C MET A 145 9.54 -48.63 43.30
N GLU A 146 9.60 -49.62 44.17
CA GLU A 146 8.56 -50.62 44.39
C GLU A 146 7.22 -49.93 44.69
N THR A 147 6.22 -50.14 43.85
CA THR A 147 4.82 -50.23 44.27
C THR A 147 4.12 -51.23 43.36
N GLY A 148 3.65 -52.32 43.96
CA GLY A 148 2.90 -53.35 43.27
C GLY A 148 1.47 -52.90 42.99
N GLU A 149 0.88 -53.46 41.94
CA GLU A 149 -0.45 -54.06 41.93
C GLU A 149 -0.65 -54.81 40.61
N GLU A 150 -1.23 -56.00 40.72
CA GLU A 150 -1.48 -56.97 39.67
C GLU A 150 -2.70 -56.60 38.79
N ASP A 151 -2.69 -57.19 37.58
CA ASP A 151 -3.84 -57.55 36.74
C ASP A 151 -4.61 -56.48 35.95
N THR A 152 -4.41 -56.46 34.64
CA THR A 152 -5.25 -57.27 33.71
C THR A 152 -4.82 -57.09 32.25
N SER A 153 -4.78 -58.22 31.56
CA SER A 153 -4.50 -58.38 30.13
C SER A 153 -5.53 -57.70 29.21
N VAL A 154 -5.06 -56.85 28.30
CA VAL A 154 -5.72 -56.61 27.01
C VAL A 154 -4.67 -56.66 25.90
N GLN A 155 -4.62 -57.79 25.20
CA GLN A 155 -4.03 -57.94 23.88
C GLN A 155 -4.97 -57.30 22.85
N GLY A 156 -4.44 -56.47 21.94
CA GLY A 156 -5.07 -56.21 20.65
C GLY A 156 -4.91 -54.78 20.14
N GLY A 157 -4.14 -54.63 19.05
CA GLY A 157 -4.10 -53.41 18.24
C GLY A 157 -2.79 -52.63 18.37
N GLY A 158 -1.66 -53.24 18.00
CA GLY A 158 -0.43 -52.48 17.75
C GLY A 158 -0.61 -51.65 16.50
N ASP A 159 -1.14 -50.44 16.64
CA ASP A 159 -0.87 -49.37 15.69
C ASP A 159 0.64 -49.15 15.70
N ASP A 160 1.23 -49.32 14.52
CA ASP A 160 2.65 -49.11 14.21
C ASP A 160 2.94 -47.59 14.29
N TRP A 161 2.86 -47.03 15.49
CA TRP A 161 3.28 -45.66 15.75
C TRP A 161 4.82 -45.66 15.76
N GLU A 162 5.43 -45.32 14.63
CA GLU A 162 6.85 -44.99 14.60
C GLU A 162 7.09 -43.85 15.61
N PRO A 163 7.99 -44.03 16.59
CA PRO A 163 8.27 -43.00 17.57
C PRO A 163 8.87 -41.78 16.85
N VAL A 164 8.11 -40.69 16.77
CA VAL A 164 8.58 -39.41 16.23
C VAL A 164 9.74 -38.93 17.09
N ASP A 165 10.92 -38.78 16.49
CA ASP A 165 12.07 -38.16 17.14
C ASP A 165 11.93 -36.63 17.03
N PRO A 166 11.62 -35.91 18.13
CA PRO A 166 11.39 -34.46 18.07
C PRO A 166 12.62 -33.70 17.58
N SER A 167 13.81 -34.28 17.72
CA SER A 167 15.05 -33.66 17.22
C SER A 167 15.16 -33.71 15.69
N MET A 168 14.66 -34.78 15.07
CA MET A 168 14.65 -34.93 13.61
C MET A 168 13.64 -33.99 12.96
N GLU A 169 12.44 -33.90 13.54
CA GLU A 169 11.39 -32.97 13.10
C GLU A 169 11.88 -31.51 13.19
N HIS A 170 12.55 -31.15 14.28
CA HIS A 170 13.14 -29.81 14.43
C HIS A 170 14.21 -29.51 13.37
N SER A 171 15.07 -30.48 13.06
CA SER A 171 16.10 -30.35 12.01
C SER A 171 15.47 -30.18 10.62
N ASP A 172 14.44 -30.97 10.29
CA ASP A 172 13.74 -30.88 9.01
C ASP A 172 13.04 -29.52 8.85
N CYS A 173 12.31 -29.05 9.88
CA CYS A 173 11.71 -27.72 9.87
C CYS A 173 12.77 -26.62 9.71
N THR A 174 13.93 -26.76 10.36
CA THR A 174 15.02 -25.79 10.26
C THR A 174 15.62 -25.76 8.85
N ILE A 175 15.86 -26.92 8.24
CA ILE A 175 16.37 -27.05 6.87
C ILE A 175 15.38 -26.42 5.88
N LEU A 176 14.09 -26.73 5.99
CA LEU A 176 13.05 -26.16 5.13
C LEU A 176 12.93 -24.64 5.31
N THR A 177 13.04 -24.14 6.55
CA THR A 177 13.04 -22.70 6.82
C THR A 177 14.28 -22.01 6.24
N MET A 178 15.46 -22.64 6.35
CA MET A 178 16.70 -22.15 5.74
C MET A 178 16.60 -22.10 4.22
N HIS A 179 15.97 -23.11 3.61
CA HIS A 179 15.73 -23.16 2.17
C HIS A 179 14.76 -22.05 1.72
N ALA A 180 13.62 -21.89 2.42
CA ALA A 180 12.71 -20.77 2.18
C ALA A 180 13.42 -19.41 2.33
N ALA A 181 14.28 -19.27 3.34
CA ALA A 181 15.05 -18.06 3.58
C ALA A 181 16.03 -17.78 2.44
N PHE A 182 16.68 -18.82 1.92
CA PHE A 182 17.56 -18.73 0.77
C PHE A 182 16.80 -18.25 -0.47
N LEU A 183 15.65 -18.85 -0.78
CA LEU A 183 14.78 -18.42 -1.90
C LEU A 183 14.36 -16.94 -1.75
N ALA A 184 13.90 -16.54 -0.56
CA ALA A 184 13.53 -15.16 -0.26
C ALA A 184 14.73 -14.18 -0.32
N GLY A 185 15.94 -14.66 -0.01
CA GLY A 185 17.18 -13.91 -0.09
C GLY A 185 17.57 -13.54 -1.52
N GLN A 186 17.16 -14.34 -2.52
CA GLN A 186 17.41 -14.06 -3.94
C GLN A 186 16.63 -12.84 -4.46
N LEU A 187 15.54 -12.44 -3.79
CA LEU A 187 14.66 -11.35 -4.24
C LEU A 187 15.20 -9.95 -3.90
N ARG A 188 15.96 -9.84 -2.81
CA ARG A 188 16.44 -8.57 -2.27
C ARG A 188 17.88 -8.66 -1.76
N GLN A 189 18.05 -8.87 -0.46
CA GLN A 189 19.34 -8.98 0.19
C GLN A 189 19.32 -10.18 1.13
N PRO A 190 20.42 -10.94 1.19
CA PRO A 190 20.56 -12.04 2.12
C PRO A 190 20.55 -11.53 3.56
N ALA A 191 19.83 -12.23 4.43
CA ALA A 191 19.85 -12.01 5.87
C ALA A 191 20.48 -13.23 6.55
N SER A 192 21.08 -13.05 7.72
CA SER A 192 21.48 -14.20 8.53
C SER A 192 20.26 -15.00 8.96
N PHE A 193 20.40 -16.32 9.09
CA PHE A 193 19.29 -17.17 9.49
C PHE A 193 18.73 -16.77 10.87
N ALA A 194 19.58 -16.43 11.83
CA ALA A 194 19.16 -15.88 13.12
C ALA A 194 18.24 -14.66 13.00
N LYS A 195 18.50 -13.77 12.02
CA LYS A 195 17.62 -12.62 11.74
C LYS A 195 16.30 -13.08 11.13
N VAL A 196 16.34 -14.04 10.20
CA VAL A 196 15.13 -14.60 9.58
C VAL A 196 14.20 -15.17 10.64
N VAL A 197 14.71 -16.03 11.53
CA VAL A 197 13.99 -16.62 12.67
C VAL A 197 13.34 -15.55 13.55
N SER A 198 14.10 -14.50 13.91
CA SER A 198 13.57 -13.41 14.78
C SER A 198 12.38 -12.64 14.19
N SER A 199 12.22 -12.68 12.87
CA SER A 199 11.17 -11.98 12.12
C SER A 199 10.36 -12.91 11.20
N ALA A 200 10.37 -14.23 11.42
CA ALA A 200 9.91 -15.20 10.44
C ALA A 200 8.47 -14.95 9.95
N ARG A 201 7.57 -14.54 10.86
CA ARG A 201 6.17 -14.21 10.58
C ARG A 201 5.94 -13.11 9.54
N ALA A 202 6.91 -12.22 9.35
CA ALA A 202 6.82 -11.10 8.42
C ALA A 202 7.89 -11.17 7.31
N PHE A 203 9.07 -11.71 7.62
CA PHE A 203 10.25 -11.68 6.76
C PHE A 203 9.96 -12.10 5.32
N PHE A 204 9.32 -13.25 5.11
CA PHE A 204 9.05 -13.76 3.77
C PHE A 204 8.13 -12.83 2.97
N ARG A 205 7.02 -12.36 3.57
CA ARG A 205 6.11 -11.40 2.93
C ARG A 205 6.80 -10.07 2.65
N GLU A 206 7.58 -9.55 3.59
CA GLU A 206 8.32 -8.29 3.44
C GLU A 206 9.32 -8.35 2.27
N GLN A 207 9.97 -9.49 2.06
CA GLN A 207 10.92 -9.66 0.94
C GLN A 207 10.20 -9.62 -0.41
N VAL A 208 9.05 -10.30 -0.52
CA VAL A 208 8.21 -10.25 -1.73
C VAL A 208 7.62 -8.85 -1.93
N ALA A 209 7.07 -8.25 -0.87
CA ALA A 209 6.52 -6.89 -0.91
C ALA A 209 7.57 -5.85 -1.34
N SER A 210 8.80 -5.97 -0.85
CA SER A 210 9.92 -5.10 -1.25
C SER A 210 10.28 -5.23 -2.72
N LEU A 211 10.28 -6.46 -3.27
CA LEU A 211 10.46 -6.67 -4.71
C LEU A 211 9.34 -6.01 -5.52
N VAL A 212 8.08 -6.28 -5.17
CA VAL A 212 6.91 -5.75 -5.86
C VAL A 212 6.89 -4.22 -5.85
N ALA A 213 7.18 -3.62 -4.68
CA ALA A 213 7.23 -2.17 -4.52
C ALA A 213 8.39 -1.54 -5.30
N ARG A 214 9.57 -2.17 -5.30
CA ARG A 214 10.75 -1.71 -6.08
C ARG A 214 10.47 -1.70 -7.58
N GLU A 215 9.85 -2.77 -8.08
CA GLU A 215 9.52 -2.91 -9.51
C GLU A 215 8.20 -2.22 -9.90
N ARG A 216 7.44 -1.73 -8.91
CA ARG A 216 6.15 -1.03 -9.07
C ARG A 216 5.14 -1.80 -9.91
N TRP A 217 4.98 -3.09 -9.65
CA TRP A 217 3.98 -3.89 -10.35
C TRP A 217 2.57 -3.40 -10.04
N SER A 218 1.70 -3.42 -11.05
CA SER A 218 0.28 -3.14 -10.85
C SER A 218 -0.45 -4.37 -10.28
N PRO A 219 -1.57 -4.19 -9.54
CA PRO A 219 -2.30 -5.31 -8.96
C PRO A 219 -2.71 -6.37 -10.00
N ASN A 220 -3.07 -5.94 -11.21
CA ASN A 220 -3.47 -6.82 -12.32
C ASN A 220 -2.33 -7.70 -12.86
N GLN A 221 -1.08 -7.31 -12.64
CA GLN A 221 0.11 -8.02 -13.13
C GLN A 221 0.74 -8.91 -12.04
N LEU A 222 0.26 -8.81 -10.79
CA LEU A 222 0.91 -9.45 -9.65
C LEU A 222 1.04 -10.96 -9.85
N GLU A 223 -0.06 -11.66 -10.12
CA GLU A 223 -0.03 -13.13 -10.20
C GLU A 223 0.77 -13.65 -11.39
N GLU A 224 0.71 -12.98 -12.55
CA GLU A 224 1.52 -13.31 -13.72
C GLU A 224 3.02 -13.20 -13.40
N LYS A 225 3.42 -12.08 -12.76
CA LYS A 225 4.82 -11.82 -12.41
C LYS A 225 5.34 -12.72 -11.30
N LEU A 226 4.50 -13.03 -10.30
CA LEU A 226 4.85 -13.98 -9.25
C LEU A 226 5.09 -15.37 -9.81
N SER A 227 4.24 -15.82 -10.75
CA SER A 227 4.34 -17.15 -11.37
C SER A 227 5.51 -17.28 -12.36
N ALA A 228 6.00 -16.15 -12.89
CA ALA A 228 7.13 -16.12 -13.81
C ALA A 228 8.51 -16.28 -13.14
N ILE A 229 8.57 -16.28 -11.80
CA ILE A 229 9.82 -16.38 -11.03
C ILE A 229 9.83 -17.72 -10.28
N ASP A 230 10.69 -18.64 -10.72
CA ASP A 230 10.76 -20.01 -10.19
C ASP A 230 10.92 -20.04 -8.65
N SER A 231 11.80 -19.19 -8.11
CA SER A 231 12.05 -19.12 -6.67
C SER A 231 10.83 -18.63 -5.87
N LEU A 232 9.94 -17.83 -6.47
CA LEU A 232 8.68 -17.42 -5.83
C LEU A 232 7.63 -18.51 -5.90
N THR A 233 7.56 -19.24 -7.00
CA THR A 233 6.65 -20.40 -7.15
C THR A 233 6.98 -21.47 -6.11
N GLU A 234 8.27 -21.77 -5.93
CA GLU A 234 8.74 -22.69 -4.90
C GLU A 234 8.52 -22.13 -3.48
N LEU A 235 8.78 -20.85 -3.25
CA LEU A 235 8.53 -20.24 -1.93
C LEU A 235 7.03 -20.27 -1.55
N ARG A 236 6.12 -20.11 -2.52
CA ARG A 236 4.67 -20.22 -2.30
C ARG A 236 4.20 -21.63 -2.00
N SER A 237 4.89 -22.65 -2.53
CA SER A 237 4.56 -24.05 -2.18
C SER A 237 5.01 -24.40 -0.76
N LEU A 238 6.11 -23.81 -0.29
CA LEU A 238 6.61 -23.98 1.07
C LEU A 238 5.80 -23.19 2.11
N LEU A 239 5.30 -22.01 1.76
CA LEU A 239 4.63 -21.07 2.67
C LEU A 239 3.24 -20.63 2.17
N PRO A 240 2.29 -21.57 1.96
CA PRO A 240 1.00 -21.28 1.35
C PRO A 240 0.13 -20.34 2.18
N ASN A 241 0.18 -20.43 3.51
CA ASN A 241 -0.64 -19.58 4.38
C ASN A 241 -0.01 -18.19 4.56
N SER A 242 1.31 -18.16 4.72
CA SER A 242 2.05 -16.92 4.96
C SER A 242 2.15 -16.04 3.73
N LEU A 243 2.13 -16.62 2.52
CA LEU A 243 2.10 -15.89 1.25
C LEU A 243 0.70 -15.87 0.61
N LYS A 244 -0.35 -16.07 1.41
CA LYS A 244 -1.73 -15.90 0.95
C LYS A 244 -1.93 -14.50 0.36
N HIS A 245 -2.65 -14.44 -0.76
CA HIS A 245 -2.83 -13.23 -1.58
C HIS A 245 -3.19 -11.98 -0.76
N SER A 246 -4.22 -12.07 0.09
CA SER A 246 -4.69 -10.95 0.91
C SER A 246 -3.62 -10.42 1.87
N LEU A 247 -2.84 -11.31 2.50
CA LEU A 247 -1.77 -10.93 3.42
C LEU A 247 -0.63 -10.22 2.67
N LEU A 248 -0.26 -10.78 1.52
CA LEU A 248 0.77 -10.22 0.67
C LEU A 248 0.38 -8.83 0.15
N CYS A 249 -0.88 -8.63 -0.26
CA CYS A 249 -1.39 -7.32 -0.67
C CYS A 249 -1.28 -6.26 0.44
N CYS A 250 -1.50 -6.63 1.70
CA CYS A 250 -1.30 -5.73 2.85
C CYS A 250 0.17 -5.29 3.00
N ASP A 251 1.11 -6.23 2.97
CA ASP A 251 2.54 -5.92 3.10
C ASP A 251 3.06 -5.13 1.89
N ILE A 252 2.58 -5.43 0.67
CA ILE A 252 2.89 -4.64 -0.54
C ILE A 252 2.41 -3.19 -0.37
N ALA A 253 1.15 -3.00 0.03
CA ALA A 253 0.59 -1.66 0.24
C ALA A 253 1.38 -0.88 1.29
N TRP A 254 1.75 -1.52 2.39
CA TRP A 254 2.55 -0.92 3.44
C TRP A 254 3.97 -0.54 3.00
N GLU A 255 4.64 -1.40 2.24
CA GLU A 255 5.98 -1.13 1.73
C GLU A 255 5.95 0.01 0.69
N LEU A 256 4.95 0.06 -0.19
CA LEU A 256 4.72 1.18 -1.11
C LEU A 256 4.56 2.51 -0.36
N MET A 257 3.77 2.51 0.72
CA MET A 257 3.58 3.70 1.57
C MET A 257 4.85 4.08 2.34
N SER A 258 5.58 3.09 2.84
CA SER A 258 6.85 3.28 3.54
C SER A 258 7.91 3.91 2.63
N GLN A 259 8.00 3.46 1.37
CA GLN A 259 8.87 4.05 0.35
C GLN A 259 8.43 5.47 0.01
N TRP A 260 7.14 5.70 -0.24
CA TRP A 260 6.59 7.04 -0.49
C TRP A 260 6.92 8.03 0.64
N PHE A 261 6.77 7.58 1.89
CA PHE A 261 7.06 8.40 3.07
C PHE A 261 8.55 8.74 3.18
N LYS A 262 9.44 7.76 2.99
CA LYS A 262 10.91 7.93 3.01
C LYS A 262 11.40 8.85 1.89
N ASP A 263 10.93 8.64 0.65
CA ASP A 263 11.34 9.42 -0.52
C ASP A 263 11.01 10.90 -0.33
N THR A 264 9.85 11.21 0.24
CA THR A 264 9.47 12.61 0.49
C THR A 264 10.37 13.27 1.56
N MET A 265 10.75 12.52 2.60
CA MET A 265 11.64 13.03 3.66
C MET A 265 13.07 13.26 3.17
N GLN A 266 13.56 12.40 2.26
CA GLN A 266 14.91 12.51 1.68
C GLN A 266 15.00 13.55 0.54
N CYS A 267 13.87 14.00 -0.01
CA CYS A 267 13.81 15.05 -1.03
C CYS A 267 14.09 16.48 -0.52
N PHE A 268 14.58 16.64 0.71
CA PHE A 268 14.93 17.94 1.29
C PHE A 268 16.23 18.55 0.71
N ASP A 269 17.19 17.73 0.24
CA ASP A 269 18.55 18.21 -0.11
C ASP A 269 18.91 18.19 -1.60
N ASN A 270 18.10 17.59 -2.49
CA ASN A 270 18.48 17.39 -3.91
C ASN A 270 17.75 18.33 -4.89
N PHE A 271 17.60 19.59 -4.51
CA PHE A 271 17.27 20.67 -5.45
C PHE A 271 18.51 21.49 -5.84
N GLU A 272 19.64 20.82 -6.06
CA GLU A 272 20.55 21.24 -7.11
C GLU A 272 20.56 20.22 -8.25
N VAL A 273 20.29 20.78 -9.42
CA VAL A 273 20.34 20.19 -10.75
C VAL A 273 21.64 19.39 -10.93
N LYS A 274 21.55 18.24 -11.62
CA LYS A 274 22.65 17.58 -12.39
C LYS A 274 23.39 16.37 -11.76
N LYS A 275 22.74 15.23 -11.49
CA LYS A 275 23.37 13.89 -11.72
C LYS A 275 22.45 12.66 -11.62
N CYS A 276 21.39 12.58 -12.43
CA CYS A 276 20.77 11.28 -12.75
C CYS A 276 20.30 11.30 -14.21
N LEU A 277 21.25 11.46 -15.13
CA LEU A 277 21.04 11.24 -16.56
C LEU A 277 21.33 9.77 -16.88
N SER A 278 20.45 8.88 -16.40
CA SER A 278 20.27 7.52 -16.90
C SER A 278 19.13 6.84 -16.13
N LEU A 279 17.89 7.34 -16.31
CA LEU A 279 16.62 6.65 -16.06
C LEU A 279 15.49 7.61 -16.50
N PRO A 280 14.54 7.19 -17.37
CA PRO A 280 13.54 8.11 -17.91
C PRO A 280 12.47 8.48 -16.87
N ALA A 281 12.07 9.76 -16.88
CA ALA A 281 10.85 10.36 -16.31
C ALA A 281 10.68 10.38 -14.76
N LYS A 282 11.36 11.32 -14.09
CA LYS A 282 11.23 11.66 -12.66
C LYS A 282 9.95 12.44 -12.26
N THR A 283 8.83 12.27 -12.96
CA THR A 283 7.56 13.00 -12.66
C THR A 283 6.32 12.13 -12.43
N LYS A 284 6.45 10.79 -12.39
CA LYS A 284 5.33 9.85 -12.14
C LYS A 284 5.39 9.06 -10.82
N GLY A 285 6.45 9.19 -10.02
CA GLY A 285 6.71 8.29 -8.88
C GLY A 285 5.65 8.31 -7.77
N ASP A 286 5.36 9.48 -7.20
CA ASP A 286 4.48 9.58 -6.02
C ASP A 286 3.01 9.36 -6.33
N LYS A 287 2.57 9.78 -7.52
CA LYS A 287 1.22 9.54 -8.05
C LYS A 287 0.87 8.06 -8.03
N ILE A 288 1.86 7.23 -8.35
CA ILE A 288 1.70 5.78 -8.48
C ILE A 288 1.69 5.11 -7.11
N ALA A 289 2.44 5.57 -6.11
CA ALA A 289 2.62 4.81 -4.86
C ALA A 289 1.35 4.69 -4.00
N ILE A 290 0.69 5.80 -3.65
CA ILE A 290 -0.55 5.76 -2.85
C ILE A 290 -1.65 5.06 -3.65
N GLN A 291 -1.78 5.40 -4.94
CA GLN A 291 -2.79 4.78 -5.81
C GLN A 291 -2.61 3.26 -5.93
N LEU A 292 -1.37 2.79 -6.10
CA LEU A 292 -1.07 1.35 -6.12
C LEU A 292 -1.36 0.72 -4.76
N ALA A 293 -0.97 1.36 -3.66
CA ALA A 293 -1.22 0.84 -2.31
C ALA A 293 -2.73 0.64 -2.07
N LEU A 294 -3.56 1.65 -2.38
CA LEU A 294 -5.02 1.52 -2.30
C LEU A 294 -5.55 0.47 -3.28
N GLY A 295 -4.96 0.34 -4.47
CA GLY A 295 -5.30 -0.71 -5.44
C GLY A 295 -5.04 -2.13 -4.95
N TYR A 296 -3.93 -2.36 -4.23
CA TYR A 296 -3.67 -3.65 -3.59
C TYR A 296 -4.62 -3.91 -2.42
N LEU A 297 -4.91 -2.89 -1.60
CA LEU A 297 -5.86 -3.04 -0.50
C LEU A 297 -7.28 -3.33 -0.98
N ALA A 298 -7.68 -2.82 -2.14
CA ALA A 298 -8.97 -3.16 -2.75
C ALA A 298 -9.11 -4.66 -3.10
N LEU A 299 -8.00 -5.40 -3.24
CA LEU A 299 -7.99 -6.86 -3.48
C LEU A 299 -8.00 -7.68 -2.18
N VAL A 300 -8.01 -7.04 -1.01
CA VAL A 300 -8.07 -7.73 0.28
C VAL A 300 -9.53 -8.03 0.61
N ASP A 301 -9.86 -9.32 0.70
CA ASP A 301 -11.21 -9.82 0.99
C ASP A 301 -11.61 -9.67 2.47
N ASP A 302 -10.65 -9.68 3.39
CA ASP A 302 -10.90 -9.54 4.82
C ASP A 302 -11.01 -8.05 5.19
N ASN A 303 -12.25 -7.57 5.39
CA ASN A 303 -12.56 -6.19 5.77
C ASN A 303 -11.86 -5.77 7.07
N ARG A 304 -11.72 -6.67 8.05
CA ARG A 304 -11.09 -6.37 9.34
C ARG A 304 -9.59 -6.16 9.18
N LEU A 305 -8.95 -6.99 8.36
CA LEU A 305 -7.55 -6.82 8.01
C LEU A 305 -7.32 -5.54 7.19
N ARG A 306 -8.13 -5.32 6.14
CA ARG A 306 -8.05 -4.13 5.29
C ARG A 306 -8.24 -2.84 6.09
N HIS A 307 -9.25 -2.80 6.96
CA HIS A 307 -9.48 -1.72 7.93
C HIS A 307 -8.23 -1.41 8.75
N GLY A 308 -7.64 -2.44 9.36
CA GLY A 308 -6.47 -2.29 10.23
C GLY A 308 -5.28 -1.68 9.50
N VAL A 309 -5.00 -2.13 8.28
CA VAL A 309 -3.90 -1.59 7.46
C VAL A 309 -4.20 -0.15 7.03
N LEU A 310 -5.42 0.17 6.61
CA LEU A 310 -5.82 1.53 6.25
C LEU A 310 -5.70 2.48 7.45
N ALA A 311 -6.09 2.05 8.66
CA ALA A 311 -6.00 2.84 9.87
C ALA A 311 -4.54 3.11 10.25
N LEU A 312 -3.69 2.09 10.19
CA LEU A 312 -2.24 2.25 10.39
C LEU A 312 -1.62 3.16 9.33
N MET A 313 -2.01 3.04 8.06
CA MET A 313 -1.54 3.92 6.99
C MET A 313 -1.93 5.38 7.22
N TRP A 314 -3.17 5.60 7.65
CA TRP A 314 -3.65 6.94 7.98
C TRP A 314 -2.78 7.56 9.08
N GLN A 315 -2.61 6.86 10.20
CA GLN A 315 -1.86 7.34 11.36
C GLN A 315 -0.37 7.56 11.07
N ASN A 316 0.28 6.63 10.38
CA ASN A 316 1.74 6.65 10.21
C ASN A 316 2.22 7.50 9.03
N PHE A 317 1.42 7.66 7.96
CA PHE A 317 1.90 8.27 6.72
C PHE A 317 1.08 9.48 6.27
N ILE A 318 -0.24 9.48 6.47
CA ILE A 318 -1.16 10.42 5.81
C ILE A 318 -1.57 11.56 6.72
N MET A 319 -1.95 11.30 7.96
CA MET A 319 -2.65 12.23 8.85
C MET A 319 -1.94 13.58 9.00
N GLU A 320 -0.65 13.58 9.37
CA GLU A 320 0.10 14.83 9.58
C GLU A 320 0.29 15.63 8.28
N ARG A 321 0.42 14.94 7.13
CA ARG A 321 0.50 15.60 5.82
C ARG A 321 -0.84 16.18 5.41
N PHE A 322 -1.93 15.44 5.61
CA PHE A 322 -3.29 15.89 5.37
C PHE A 322 -3.61 17.14 6.21
N LYS A 323 -3.26 17.12 7.49
CA LYS A 323 -3.36 18.26 8.40
C LYS A 323 -2.57 19.47 7.89
N ALA A 324 -1.31 19.28 7.50
CA ALA A 324 -0.49 20.37 6.97
C ALA A 324 -1.11 21.00 5.70
N VAL A 325 -1.60 20.17 4.77
CA VAL A 325 -2.29 20.62 3.55
C VAL A 325 -3.52 21.44 3.90
N VAL A 326 -4.41 20.90 4.73
CA VAL A 326 -5.66 21.58 5.11
C VAL A 326 -5.37 22.91 5.83
N LEU A 327 -4.42 22.93 6.76
CA LEU A 327 -4.07 24.16 7.49
C LEU A 327 -3.47 25.23 6.57
N LEU A 328 -2.73 24.83 5.53
CA LEU A 328 -2.20 25.77 4.53
C LEU A 328 -3.32 26.34 3.63
N ILE A 329 -4.26 25.49 3.20
CA ILE A 329 -5.46 25.93 2.47
C ILE A 329 -6.29 26.86 3.34
N GLU A 330 -6.53 26.51 4.60
CA GLU A 330 -7.25 27.34 5.56
C GLU A 330 -6.57 28.69 5.77
N LYS A 331 -5.24 28.72 5.89
CA LYS A 331 -4.49 29.97 6.09
C LYS A 331 -4.58 30.89 4.88
N THR A 332 -4.45 30.34 3.68
CA THR A 332 -4.35 31.13 2.44
C THR A 332 -5.71 31.38 1.79
N GLY A 333 -6.73 30.59 2.16
CA GLY A 333 -8.04 30.58 1.55
C GLY A 333 -8.04 30.10 0.09
N ARG A 334 -6.98 29.48 -0.42
CA ARG A 334 -6.82 29.11 -1.84
C ARG A 334 -5.84 27.94 -2.02
N ALA A 335 -5.64 27.53 -3.26
CA ALA A 335 -4.57 26.57 -3.61
C ALA A 335 -3.18 27.09 -3.18
N PRO A 336 -2.39 26.27 -2.46
CA PRO A 336 -0.99 26.60 -2.16
C PRO A 336 -0.19 26.81 -3.44
N LYS A 337 0.55 27.92 -3.55
CA LYS A 337 1.47 28.10 -4.70
C LYS A 337 2.62 27.12 -4.60
N GLU A 338 3.25 26.79 -5.73
CA GLU A 338 4.42 25.91 -5.82
C GLU A 338 5.49 26.15 -4.73
N ARG A 339 5.82 27.42 -4.42
CA ARG A 339 6.77 27.75 -3.35
C ARG A 339 6.26 27.32 -1.96
N GLU A 340 4.99 27.60 -1.67
CA GLU A 340 4.34 27.26 -0.40
C GLU A 340 4.21 25.74 -0.25
N ALA A 341 3.82 25.04 -1.33
CA ALA A 341 3.68 23.59 -1.38
C ALA A 341 5.03 22.89 -1.15
N ARG A 342 6.11 23.32 -1.81
CA ARG A 342 7.44 22.73 -1.58
C ARG A 342 7.96 23.00 -0.17
N GLN A 343 7.82 24.25 0.31
CA GLN A 343 8.39 24.65 1.60
C GLN A 343 7.66 24.06 2.81
N GLN A 344 6.32 23.97 2.75
CA GLN A 344 5.51 23.56 3.90
C GLN A 344 4.95 22.13 3.78
N LEU A 345 4.77 21.62 2.56
CA LEU A 345 4.14 20.31 2.31
C LEU A 345 5.11 19.27 1.73
N GLN A 346 6.33 19.68 1.33
CA GLN A 346 7.32 18.83 0.67
C GLN A 346 6.79 18.14 -0.59
N MET A 347 5.82 18.76 -1.28
CA MET A 347 5.20 18.24 -2.50
C MET A 347 4.99 19.34 -3.53
N LEU A 348 4.86 18.95 -4.81
CA LEU A 348 4.55 19.88 -5.90
C LEU A 348 3.08 20.31 -5.84
N GLU A 349 2.76 21.53 -6.29
CA GLU A 349 1.40 22.09 -6.32
C GLU A 349 0.41 21.15 -7.03
N ILE A 350 0.82 20.62 -8.18
CA ILE A 350 0.03 19.68 -8.98
C ILE A 350 -0.34 18.39 -8.23
N ARG A 351 0.42 18.01 -7.19
CA ARG A 351 0.17 16.79 -6.41
C ARG A 351 -0.74 17.02 -5.21
N VAL A 352 -0.98 18.27 -4.80
CA VAL A 352 -1.79 18.58 -3.62
C VAL A 352 -3.24 18.12 -3.82
N VAL A 353 -3.82 18.43 -4.98
CA VAL A 353 -5.20 18.01 -5.33
C VAL A 353 -5.27 16.48 -5.39
N GLU A 354 -4.31 15.84 -6.05
CA GLU A 354 -4.25 14.38 -6.16
C GLU A 354 -4.10 13.69 -4.80
N PHE A 355 -3.25 14.23 -3.92
CA PHE A 355 -3.09 13.74 -2.56
C PHE A 355 -4.39 13.83 -1.77
N LEU A 356 -5.12 14.95 -1.86
CA LEU A 356 -6.44 15.10 -1.24
C LEU A 356 -7.45 14.10 -1.83
N SER A 357 -7.39 13.85 -3.14
CA SER A 357 -8.23 12.83 -3.79
C SER A 357 -7.97 11.43 -3.21
N ARG A 358 -6.69 11.05 -3.05
CA ARG A 358 -6.34 9.75 -2.43
C ARG A 358 -6.68 9.68 -0.95
N CYS A 359 -6.59 10.80 -0.22
CA CYS A 359 -7.03 10.86 1.18
C CYS A 359 -8.51 10.52 1.32
N HIS A 360 -9.40 11.12 0.51
CA HIS A 360 -10.83 10.82 0.63
C HIS A 360 -11.17 9.40 0.15
N GLU A 361 -10.45 8.84 -0.82
CA GLU A 361 -10.61 7.42 -1.22
C GLU A 361 -10.24 6.47 -0.07
N LEU A 362 -9.11 6.71 0.60
CA LEU A 362 -8.70 5.95 1.78
C LEU A 362 -9.74 6.05 2.90
N LEU A 363 -10.21 7.26 3.22
CA LEU A 363 -11.22 7.50 4.24
C LEU A 363 -12.55 6.82 3.89
N LYS A 364 -12.93 6.80 2.62
CA LYS A 364 -14.11 6.06 2.15
C LYS A 364 -13.98 4.56 2.38
N MET A 365 -12.83 3.96 2.03
CA MET A 365 -12.60 2.54 2.31
C MET A 365 -12.63 2.24 3.82
N LEU A 366 -12.08 3.12 4.66
CA LEU A 366 -12.19 2.99 6.12
C LEU A 366 -13.65 3.00 6.61
N MET A 367 -14.48 3.88 6.05
CA MET A 367 -15.90 3.95 6.38
C MET A 367 -16.65 2.68 5.99
N ASP A 368 -16.38 2.17 4.79
CA ASP A 368 -17.01 0.96 4.25
C ASP A 368 -16.61 -0.26 5.10
N ASP A 369 -15.33 -0.38 5.47
CA ASP A 369 -14.81 -1.52 6.24
C ASP A 369 -15.23 -1.54 7.72
N VAL A 370 -15.54 -0.39 8.32
CA VAL A 370 -16.03 -0.33 9.71
C VAL A 370 -17.48 -0.78 9.82
N ARG A 371 -18.31 -0.50 8.82
CA ARG A 371 -19.74 -0.86 8.86
C ARG A 371 -19.95 -2.36 8.93
N ASP A 372 -19.13 -3.11 8.21
CA ASP A 372 -19.25 -4.57 8.05
C ASP A 372 -18.02 -5.31 8.61
N SER A 373 -17.37 -4.76 9.65
CA SER A 373 -16.12 -5.34 10.18
C SER A 373 -16.41 -6.60 11.00
N PRO A 374 -15.92 -7.78 10.58
CA PRO A 374 -16.02 -8.98 11.40
C PRO A 374 -15.12 -8.87 12.65
N PRO A 375 -15.35 -9.71 13.68
CA PRO A 375 -14.43 -9.78 14.81
C PRO A 375 -13.01 -10.14 14.34
N PRO A 376 -11.97 -9.76 15.12
CA PRO A 376 -10.59 -10.11 14.81
C PRO A 376 -10.42 -11.61 14.53
N SER A 377 -9.97 -11.94 13.31
CA SER A 377 -9.72 -13.31 12.87
C SER A 377 -8.31 -13.76 13.26
N HIS A 378 -8.12 -15.07 13.47
CA HIS A 378 -6.78 -15.63 13.67
C HIS A 378 -6.10 -15.81 12.30
N ILE A 379 -4.87 -15.30 12.18
CA ILE A 379 -4.05 -15.49 10.97
C ILE A 379 -3.40 -16.87 11.09
N GLN A 380 -3.82 -17.79 10.23
CA GLN A 380 -3.18 -19.10 10.12
C GLN A 380 -1.72 -18.93 9.69
N GLN A 381 -0.80 -19.53 10.44
CA GLN A 381 0.63 -19.55 10.13
C GLN A 381 1.00 -20.89 9.51
N ASP A 382 2.06 -20.90 8.70
CA ASP A 382 2.64 -22.15 8.23
C ASP A 382 3.43 -22.80 9.38
N HIS A 383 3.35 -24.12 9.50
CA HIS A 383 4.05 -24.88 10.55
C HIS A 383 5.56 -24.58 10.60
N LEU A 384 6.18 -24.34 9.43
CA LEU A 384 7.58 -23.93 9.30
C LEU A 384 7.93 -22.64 10.06
N ILE A 385 6.98 -21.72 10.18
CA ILE A 385 7.16 -20.45 10.89
C ILE A 385 6.84 -20.64 12.38
N GLU A 386 5.81 -21.41 12.71
CA GLU A 386 5.41 -21.68 14.10
C GLU A 386 6.53 -22.36 14.91
N SER A 387 7.30 -23.26 14.28
CA SER A 387 8.41 -23.98 14.92
C SER A 387 9.62 -23.11 15.28
N THR A 388 9.68 -21.85 14.83
CA THR A 388 10.86 -20.97 14.98
C THR A 388 10.87 -20.11 16.26
N GLY A 389 9.86 -20.23 17.12
CA GLY A 389 9.81 -19.57 18.44
C GLY A 389 9.19 -18.16 18.44
N THR A 390 9.49 -17.36 19.47
CA THR A 390 8.89 -16.02 19.65
C THR A 390 9.43 -15.02 18.63
N SER A 391 8.62 -14.70 17.62
CA SER A 391 8.91 -13.66 16.65
C SER A 391 8.23 -12.34 17.02
N ARG A 392 8.75 -11.23 16.47
CA ARG A 392 8.09 -9.92 16.55
C ARG A 392 6.70 -9.95 15.89
N ASP A 393 5.76 -9.16 16.40
CA ASP A 393 4.44 -9.00 15.76
C ASP A 393 4.63 -8.49 14.33
N SER A 394 3.99 -9.17 13.37
CA SER A 394 3.93 -8.80 11.96
C SER A 394 2.91 -7.68 11.72
N LEU A 395 3.02 -6.99 10.57
CA LEU A 395 2.07 -5.95 10.15
C LEU A 395 0.61 -6.44 10.21
N VAL A 396 0.36 -7.66 9.70
CA VAL A 396 -0.99 -8.24 9.63
C VAL A 396 -1.55 -8.50 11.03
N GLU A 397 -0.73 -9.00 11.96
CA GLU A 397 -1.13 -9.17 13.37
C GLU A 397 -1.44 -7.83 14.04
N LEU A 398 -0.64 -6.79 13.76
CA LEU A 398 -0.90 -5.44 14.25
C LEU A 398 -2.18 -4.84 13.65
N ALA A 399 -2.43 -5.08 12.36
CA ALA A 399 -3.60 -4.58 11.65
C ALA A 399 -4.90 -5.17 12.22
N ILE A 400 -4.98 -6.49 12.38
CA ILE A 400 -6.18 -7.16 12.91
C ILE A 400 -6.51 -6.73 14.35
N ARG A 401 -5.49 -6.35 15.13
CA ARG A 401 -5.65 -5.85 16.51
C ARG A 401 -6.02 -4.38 16.60
N GLN A 402 -6.03 -3.61 15.50
CA GLN A 402 -6.36 -2.19 15.53
C GLN A 402 -7.77 -1.93 16.08
N GLN A 403 -7.93 -0.89 16.88
CA GLN A 403 -9.27 -0.46 17.29
C GLN A 403 -10.06 0.01 16.06
N LEU A 404 -11.36 -0.30 16.03
CA LEU A 404 -12.22 0.21 14.96
C LEU A 404 -12.24 1.73 15.01
N VAL A 405 -12.20 2.34 13.83
CA VAL A 405 -12.30 3.80 13.75
C VAL A 405 -13.74 4.23 14.02
N ASN A 406 -13.92 5.40 14.61
CA ASN A 406 -15.20 6.03 14.77
C ASN A 406 -15.73 6.47 13.40
N TYR A 407 -16.79 5.82 12.94
CA TYR A 407 -17.39 6.06 11.62
C TYR A 407 -17.71 7.55 11.38
N HIS A 408 -18.30 8.23 12.36
CA HIS A 408 -18.70 9.63 12.25
C HIS A 408 -17.50 10.58 12.16
N LEU A 409 -16.43 10.30 12.90
CA LEU A 409 -15.20 11.06 12.82
C LEU A 409 -14.51 10.87 11.46
N VAL A 410 -14.52 9.66 10.91
CA VAL A 410 -13.96 9.38 9.58
C VAL A 410 -14.79 10.07 8.51
N LEU A 411 -16.12 10.01 8.60
CA LEU A 411 -17.04 10.73 7.70
C LEU A 411 -16.79 12.24 7.72
N HIS A 412 -16.56 12.80 8.90
CA HIS A 412 -16.24 14.22 9.05
C HIS A 412 -14.90 14.59 8.37
N HIS A 413 -13.87 13.76 8.51
CA HIS A 413 -12.60 13.92 7.77
C HIS A 413 -12.78 13.73 6.26
N TYR A 414 -13.65 12.79 5.85
CA TYR A 414 -13.98 12.54 4.45
C TYR A 414 -14.62 13.78 3.82
N HIS A 415 -15.61 14.40 4.49
CA HIS A 415 -16.23 15.65 4.02
C HIS A 415 -15.21 16.77 3.83
N LEU A 416 -14.27 16.92 4.78
CA LEU A 416 -13.19 17.90 4.67
C LEU A 416 -12.26 17.60 3.49
N ALA A 417 -11.84 16.34 3.32
CA ALA A 417 -10.95 15.93 2.23
C ALA A 417 -11.59 16.17 0.85
N VAL A 418 -12.86 15.81 0.70
CA VAL A 418 -13.64 16.04 -0.52
C VAL A 418 -13.82 17.53 -0.79
N ALA A 419 -14.26 18.31 0.20
CA ALA A 419 -14.46 19.74 0.03
C ALA A 419 -13.14 20.47 -0.30
N ALA A 420 -12.02 20.05 0.30
CA ALA A 420 -10.70 20.61 0.00
C ALA A 420 -10.26 20.26 -1.43
N ALA A 421 -10.44 19.01 -1.86
CA ALA A 421 -10.12 18.58 -3.22
C ALA A 421 -10.92 19.41 -4.25
N ILE A 422 -12.24 19.51 -4.07
CA ILE A 422 -13.15 20.31 -4.91
C ILE A 422 -12.74 21.79 -4.93
N GLN A 423 -12.44 22.37 -3.76
CA GLN A 423 -12.05 23.78 -3.69
C GLN A 423 -10.83 24.04 -4.57
N LEU A 424 -9.83 23.15 -4.52
CA LEU A 424 -8.61 23.33 -5.29
C LEU A 424 -8.81 23.05 -6.78
N SER A 425 -9.52 21.98 -7.15
CA SER A 425 -9.79 21.63 -8.56
C SER A 425 -10.64 22.69 -9.27
N ALA A 426 -11.65 23.23 -8.59
CA ALA A 426 -12.52 24.27 -9.12
C ALA A 426 -11.95 25.69 -8.98
N GLY A 427 -10.76 25.86 -8.39
CA GLY A 427 -10.10 27.16 -8.24
C GLY A 427 -10.79 28.12 -7.26
N LEU A 428 -11.60 27.58 -6.34
CA LEU A 428 -12.38 28.35 -5.38
C LEU A 428 -11.53 28.93 -4.25
N ARG A 429 -11.98 30.06 -3.69
CA ARG A 429 -11.28 30.77 -2.62
C ARG A 429 -12.09 30.79 -1.32
N TYR A 430 -11.84 29.84 -0.43
CA TYR A 430 -12.52 29.71 0.86
C TYR A 430 -11.55 29.34 2.00
N HIS A 431 -11.82 29.90 3.18
CA HIS A 431 -11.29 29.41 4.46
C HIS A 431 -12.11 28.19 4.90
N ILE A 432 -11.80 27.03 4.32
CA ILE A 432 -12.64 25.83 4.31
C ILE A 432 -13.11 25.38 5.70
N LEU A 433 -12.25 25.41 6.72
CA LEU A 433 -12.59 24.96 8.07
C LEU A 433 -13.58 25.92 8.72
N ARG A 434 -13.27 27.22 8.67
CA ARG A 434 -14.11 28.25 9.28
C ARG A 434 -15.44 28.41 8.56
N VAL A 435 -15.47 28.23 7.24
CA VAL A 435 -16.64 28.47 6.39
C VAL A 435 -17.59 27.27 6.37
N LEU A 436 -17.11 26.03 6.31
CA LEU A 436 -17.98 24.87 6.08
C LEU A 436 -18.31 24.06 7.35
N PHE A 437 -17.59 24.30 8.45
CA PHE A 437 -17.73 23.52 9.68
C PHE A 437 -17.95 24.42 10.89
N CYS A 438 -18.81 23.98 11.81
CA CYS A 438 -19.07 24.69 13.06
C CYS A 438 -17.87 24.59 14.04
N PRO A 439 -17.79 25.45 15.07
CA PRO A 439 -16.66 25.44 16.00
C PRO A 439 -16.44 24.11 16.72
N ILE A 440 -17.50 23.35 16.99
CA ILE A 440 -17.41 22.03 17.62
C ILE A 440 -16.77 21.04 16.64
N GLY A 441 -17.26 20.97 15.40
CA GLY A 441 -16.69 20.11 14.36
C GLY A 441 -15.24 20.46 14.03
N GLN A 442 -14.86 21.73 14.10
CA GLN A 442 -13.47 22.15 13.90
C GLN A 442 -12.51 21.55 14.94
N ARG A 443 -12.95 21.38 16.20
CA ARG A 443 -12.15 20.79 17.28
C ARG A 443 -11.98 19.27 17.14
N ALA A 444 -12.86 18.62 16.37
CA ALA A 444 -12.80 17.18 16.15
C ALA A 444 -11.75 16.77 15.10
N PHE A 445 -11.36 17.68 14.20
CA PHE A 445 -10.38 17.35 13.16
C PHE A 445 -9.02 17.01 13.74
N PHE A 446 -8.36 16.06 13.08
CA PHE A 446 -7.01 15.59 13.38
C PHE A 446 -6.85 14.92 14.76
N LEU A 447 -7.96 14.58 15.42
CA LEU A 447 -7.94 13.64 16.53
C LEU A 447 -7.70 12.20 16.02
N PRO A 448 -7.18 11.30 16.86
CA PRO A 448 -7.10 9.87 16.53
C PRO A 448 -8.45 9.34 16.05
N LEU A 449 -8.47 8.55 14.97
CA LEU A 449 -9.71 8.16 14.30
C LEU A 449 -10.60 7.23 15.13
N ASP A 450 -10.06 6.58 16.16
CA ASP A 450 -10.77 5.78 17.18
C ASP A 450 -11.40 6.63 18.30
N SER A 451 -11.15 7.94 18.31
CA SER A 451 -11.73 8.85 19.29
C SER A 451 -13.22 9.14 19.03
N HIS A 452 -13.91 9.59 20.08
CA HIS A 452 -15.36 9.82 20.07
C HIS A 452 -15.73 11.28 20.38
N PRO A 453 -15.25 12.26 19.59
CA PRO A 453 -15.63 13.65 19.79
C PRO A 453 -17.12 13.86 19.46
N LEU A 454 -17.72 14.86 20.11
CA LEU A 454 -19.08 15.29 19.76
C LEU A 454 -19.03 16.01 18.40
N ILE A 455 -19.64 15.43 17.37
CA ILE A 455 -19.73 16.03 16.04
C ILE A 455 -21.21 16.26 15.70
N PRO A 456 -21.65 17.52 15.54
CA PRO A 456 -23.02 17.79 15.13
C PRO A 456 -23.17 17.52 13.64
N LEU A 457 -23.55 16.28 13.29
CA LEU A 457 -23.79 15.87 11.90
C LEU A 457 -25.17 16.28 11.40
N ASP A 458 -26.21 16.12 12.23
CA ASP A 458 -27.61 16.28 11.80
C ASP A 458 -28.14 17.71 11.94
N ARG A 459 -27.57 18.51 12.85
CA ARG A 459 -28.02 19.87 13.14
C ARG A 459 -26.82 20.78 13.38
N VAL A 460 -26.54 21.62 12.40
CA VAL A 460 -25.60 22.73 12.49
C VAL A 460 -26.37 24.05 12.36
N ASP A 461 -25.81 25.14 12.88
CA ASP A 461 -26.44 26.46 12.82
C ASP A 461 -26.81 26.84 11.38
N ASP A 462 -27.94 27.53 11.19
CA ASP A 462 -28.44 27.96 9.87
C ASP A 462 -27.37 28.74 9.08
N ALA A 463 -26.52 29.50 9.77
CA ALA A 463 -25.41 30.22 9.16
C ALA A 463 -24.34 29.30 8.54
N VAL A 464 -24.11 28.10 9.09
CA VAL A 464 -23.22 27.08 8.49
C VAL A 464 -23.91 26.44 7.29
N VAL A 465 -25.20 26.12 7.42
CA VAL A 465 -26.02 25.56 6.33
C VAL A 465 -26.01 26.50 5.13
N GLU A 466 -26.24 27.79 5.32
CA GLU A 466 -26.21 28.81 4.27
C GLU A 466 -24.84 28.90 3.59
N ARG A 467 -23.74 28.88 4.36
CA ARG A 467 -22.38 28.87 3.79
C ARG A 467 -22.07 27.61 2.98
N ARG A 468 -22.58 26.45 3.39
CA ARG A 468 -22.45 25.20 2.62
C ARG A 468 -23.23 25.28 1.30
N HIS A 469 -24.44 25.85 1.31
CA HIS A 469 -25.20 26.11 0.07
C HIS A 469 -24.42 27.01 -0.88
N GLN A 470 -23.88 28.14 -0.39
CA GLN A 470 -23.09 29.06 -1.20
C GLN A 470 -21.85 28.42 -1.80
N PHE A 471 -21.15 27.57 -1.02
CA PHE A 471 -20.02 26.80 -1.51
C PHE A 471 -20.42 25.86 -2.66
N LEU A 472 -21.44 25.03 -2.47
CA LEU A 472 -21.86 24.06 -3.49
C LEU A 472 -22.45 24.74 -4.73
N ALA A 473 -23.12 25.89 -4.58
CA ALA A 473 -23.55 26.71 -5.72
C ALA A 473 -22.35 27.18 -6.56
N LYS A 474 -21.25 27.60 -5.92
CA LYS A 474 -20.01 27.95 -6.64
C LYS A 474 -19.35 26.75 -7.31
N VAL A 475 -19.42 25.57 -6.70
CA VAL A 475 -18.95 24.33 -7.35
C VAL A 475 -19.79 24.00 -8.58
N ALA A 476 -21.11 24.18 -8.53
CA ALA A 476 -21.97 23.97 -9.69
C ALA A 476 -21.60 24.92 -10.86
N GLU A 477 -21.31 26.19 -10.55
CA GLU A 477 -20.92 27.22 -11.53
C GLU A 477 -19.53 26.97 -12.15
N GLN A 478 -18.53 26.57 -11.36
CA GLN A 478 -17.11 26.61 -11.77
C GLN A 478 -16.43 25.23 -11.80
N GLY A 479 -17.03 24.22 -11.15
CA GLY A 479 -16.44 22.90 -11.00
C GLY A 479 -16.54 22.03 -12.25
N THR A 480 -15.65 21.05 -12.32
CA THR A 480 -15.72 19.97 -13.31
C THR A 480 -16.88 19.02 -13.02
N GLU A 481 -17.20 18.14 -13.97
CA GLU A 481 -18.23 17.11 -13.76
C GLU A 481 -17.93 16.21 -12.55
N THR A 482 -16.66 15.90 -12.31
CA THR A 482 -16.22 15.13 -11.15
C THR A 482 -16.47 15.92 -9.85
N ASP A 483 -16.20 17.21 -9.84
CA ASP A 483 -16.44 18.08 -8.67
C ASP A 483 -17.93 18.17 -8.35
N ARG A 484 -18.79 18.28 -9.38
CA ARG A 484 -20.26 18.29 -9.20
C ARG A 484 -20.77 16.98 -8.62
N LYS A 485 -20.23 15.83 -9.05
CA LYS A 485 -20.58 14.52 -8.47
C LYS A 485 -20.25 14.44 -6.98
N PHE A 486 -19.06 14.90 -6.59
CA PHE A 486 -18.68 14.94 -5.19
C PHE A 486 -19.48 15.97 -4.38
N ALA A 487 -19.80 17.12 -4.97
CA ALA A 487 -20.66 18.13 -4.38
C ALA A 487 -22.06 17.60 -4.07
N ARG A 488 -22.62 16.72 -4.92
CA ARG A 488 -23.89 16.04 -4.65
C ARG A 488 -23.81 15.11 -3.44
N ILE A 489 -22.72 14.34 -3.33
CA ILE A 489 -22.50 13.47 -2.15
C ILE A 489 -22.47 14.33 -0.88
N LEU A 490 -21.71 15.42 -0.87
CA LEU A 490 -21.68 16.36 0.26
C LEU A 490 -23.05 16.98 0.54
N SER A 491 -23.80 17.35 -0.49
CA SER A 491 -25.15 17.90 -0.33
C SER A 491 -26.09 16.92 0.36
N CYS A 492 -26.06 15.65 -0.04
CA CYS A 492 -26.87 14.60 0.57
C CYS A 492 -26.45 14.38 2.03
N ASP A 493 -25.16 14.20 2.29
CA ASP A 493 -24.64 13.92 3.63
C ASP A 493 -24.84 15.10 4.60
N TRP A 494 -24.85 16.33 4.09
CA TRP A 494 -25.11 17.52 4.89
C TRP A 494 -26.60 17.86 5.03
N ASN A 495 -27.49 17.01 4.50
CA ASN A 495 -28.95 17.22 4.49
C ASN A 495 -29.34 18.63 4.00
N LEU A 496 -28.61 19.14 3.00
CA LEU A 496 -28.96 20.42 2.38
C LEU A 496 -30.20 20.21 1.52
N THR A 497 -31.03 21.24 1.39
CA THR A 497 -32.20 21.18 0.51
C THR A 497 -31.73 20.90 -0.92
N VAL A 498 -31.92 19.66 -1.35
CA VAL A 498 -31.45 19.08 -2.62
C VAL A 498 -31.89 19.95 -3.81
N ASP A 499 -33.06 20.57 -3.69
CA ASP A 499 -33.64 21.47 -4.68
C ASP A 499 -32.70 22.63 -5.05
N THR A 500 -32.08 23.34 -4.09
CA THR A 500 -31.32 24.57 -4.40
C THR A 500 -30.09 24.31 -5.27
N ILE A 501 -29.40 23.19 -5.04
CA ILE A 501 -28.19 22.84 -5.80
C ILE A 501 -28.56 22.27 -7.16
N GLN A 502 -29.58 21.40 -7.23
CA GLN A 502 -30.06 20.91 -8.52
C GLN A 502 -30.66 22.03 -9.37
N ILE A 503 -31.42 22.95 -8.78
CA ILE A 503 -31.90 24.19 -9.42
C ILE A 503 -30.70 24.97 -9.99
N THR A 504 -29.67 25.21 -9.17
CA THR A 504 -28.47 25.94 -9.62
C THR A 504 -27.79 25.22 -10.79
N GLN A 505 -27.70 23.89 -10.75
CA GLN A 505 -27.06 23.09 -11.79
C GLN A 505 -27.86 23.10 -13.10
N VAL A 506 -29.18 22.89 -13.03
CA VAL A 506 -30.09 23.03 -14.17
C VAL A 506 -29.92 24.41 -14.81
N LEU A 507 -29.92 25.47 -14.01
CA LEU A 507 -29.72 26.84 -14.50
C LEU A 507 -28.34 27.05 -15.12
N CYS A 508 -27.28 26.42 -14.61
CA CYS A 508 -25.94 26.48 -15.21
C CYS A 508 -25.89 25.75 -16.56
N HIS A 509 -26.49 24.56 -16.67
CA HIS A 509 -26.61 23.85 -17.95
C HIS A 509 -27.39 24.70 -18.98
N LEU A 510 -28.48 25.35 -18.56
CA LEU A 510 -29.25 26.28 -19.40
C LEU A 510 -28.48 27.57 -19.73
N ARG A 511 -27.56 28.05 -18.89
CA ARG A 511 -26.68 29.18 -19.28
C ARG A 511 -25.59 28.76 -20.27
N ALA A 512 -25.16 27.50 -20.22
CA ALA A 512 -24.10 26.94 -21.06
C ALA A 512 -24.59 26.30 -22.37
N GLY A 513 -25.89 26.38 -22.70
CA GLY A 513 -26.45 25.75 -23.91
C GLY A 513 -26.62 24.23 -23.83
N GLN A 514 -26.43 23.62 -22.65
CA GLN A 514 -26.43 22.16 -22.44
C GLN A 514 -27.83 21.62 -22.13
N ASP A 515 -28.80 21.91 -22.99
CA ASP A 515 -30.23 21.67 -22.73
C ASP A 515 -30.58 20.19 -22.51
N SER A 516 -29.86 19.28 -23.17
CA SER A 516 -30.05 17.83 -22.95
C SER A 516 -29.63 17.40 -21.53
N ALA A 517 -28.62 18.05 -20.94
CA ALA A 517 -28.23 17.78 -19.55
C ALA A 517 -29.24 18.41 -18.57
N ALA A 518 -29.64 19.67 -18.84
CA ALA A 518 -30.65 20.37 -18.05
C ALA A 518 -31.99 19.61 -18.02
N GLY A 519 -32.45 19.11 -19.17
CA GLY A 519 -33.72 18.38 -19.29
C GLY A 519 -33.75 17.05 -18.53
N ARG A 520 -32.61 16.37 -18.38
CA ARG A 520 -32.52 15.17 -17.53
C ARG A 520 -32.62 15.54 -16.05
N GLU A 521 -31.88 16.56 -15.63
CA GLU A 521 -31.79 16.94 -14.22
C GLU A 521 -33.06 17.63 -13.71
N ILE A 522 -33.74 18.42 -14.54
CA ILE A 522 -34.95 19.15 -14.12
C ILE A 522 -36.13 18.23 -13.78
N SER A 523 -36.12 16.98 -14.27
CA SER A 523 -37.17 16.00 -13.97
C SER A 523 -37.21 15.57 -12.50
N ASP A 524 -36.08 15.70 -11.80
CA ASP A 524 -35.91 15.33 -10.40
C ASP A 524 -35.99 16.54 -9.45
N VAL A 525 -36.30 17.74 -9.96
CA VAL A 525 -36.26 19.01 -9.20
C VAL A 525 -37.65 19.52 -8.87
N THR A 526 -37.87 19.91 -7.61
CA THR A 526 -39.12 20.57 -7.22
C THR A 526 -39.24 21.93 -7.90
N GLN A 527 -40.33 22.15 -8.64
CA GLN A 527 -40.57 23.38 -9.40
C GLN A 527 -40.80 24.57 -8.45
N SER A 528 -39.71 25.25 -8.07
CA SER A 528 -39.77 26.46 -7.26
C SER A 528 -40.04 27.70 -8.12
N ALA A 529 -40.65 28.72 -7.52
CA ALA A 529 -40.85 30.02 -8.17
C ALA A 529 -39.53 30.62 -8.69
N HIS A 530 -38.44 30.47 -7.94
CA HIS A 530 -37.13 30.97 -8.29
C HIS A 530 -36.53 30.28 -9.53
N LEU A 531 -36.66 28.95 -9.64
CA LEU A 531 -36.23 28.20 -10.81
C LEU A 531 -36.97 28.69 -12.06
N ILE A 532 -38.29 28.75 -11.99
CA ILE A 532 -39.13 29.08 -13.13
C ILE A 532 -38.92 30.53 -13.58
N GLU A 533 -38.81 31.46 -12.62
CA GLU A 533 -38.48 32.86 -12.90
C GLU A 533 -37.14 32.95 -13.63
N THR A 534 -36.08 32.33 -13.09
CA THR A 534 -34.75 32.39 -13.71
C THR A 534 -34.71 31.73 -15.08
N MET A 535 -35.43 30.62 -15.29
CA MET A 535 -35.57 29.99 -16.61
C MET A 535 -36.20 30.95 -17.63
N SER A 536 -37.24 31.70 -17.25
CA SER A 536 -37.86 32.68 -18.14
C SER A 536 -36.90 33.81 -18.53
N ARG A 537 -36.03 34.24 -17.60
CA ARG A 537 -34.98 35.24 -17.85
C ARG A 537 -33.90 34.73 -18.81
N ILE A 538 -33.45 33.48 -18.63
CA ILE A 538 -32.48 32.84 -19.53
C ILE A 538 -33.08 32.68 -20.94
N LEU A 539 -34.33 32.23 -21.05
CA LEU A 539 -34.99 32.11 -22.35
C LEU A 539 -35.15 33.45 -23.06
N ALA A 540 -35.50 34.51 -22.33
CA ALA A 540 -35.54 35.87 -22.88
C ALA A 540 -34.16 36.32 -23.37
N ALA A 541 -33.09 36.03 -22.62
CA ALA A 541 -31.71 36.32 -23.03
C ALA A 541 -31.32 35.56 -24.31
N ARG A 542 -31.63 34.26 -24.42
CA ARG A 542 -31.41 33.46 -25.63
C ARG A 542 -32.18 34.01 -26.84
N THR A 543 -33.42 34.45 -26.62
CA THR A 543 -34.26 35.06 -27.68
C THR A 543 -33.67 36.37 -28.19
N LEU A 544 -33.09 37.19 -27.30
CA LEU A 544 -32.37 38.40 -27.71
C LEU A 544 -31.13 38.06 -28.54
N ARG A 545 -30.37 37.04 -28.16
CA ARG A 545 -29.20 36.57 -28.92
C ARG A 545 -29.58 36.03 -30.30
N LEU A 546 -30.67 35.28 -30.40
CA LEU A 546 -31.24 34.85 -31.68
C LEU A 546 -31.60 36.04 -32.58
N ALA A 547 -32.22 37.09 -32.03
CA ALA A 547 -32.54 38.30 -32.80
C ALA A 547 -31.29 39.04 -33.29
N GLU A 548 -30.22 39.06 -32.48
CA GLU A 548 -28.92 39.63 -32.84
C GLU A 548 -28.25 38.82 -33.98
N GLU A 549 -28.25 37.48 -33.89
CA GLU A 549 -27.69 36.57 -34.90
C GLU A 549 -28.43 36.67 -36.24
N GLU A 550 -29.76 36.57 -36.22
CA GLU A 550 -30.63 36.60 -37.40
C GLU A 550 -30.91 38.02 -37.92
N LYS A 551 -30.29 39.05 -37.31
CA LYS A 551 -30.49 40.48 -37.64
C LYS A 551 -31.97 40.88 -37.70
N THR A 552 -32.78 40.28 -36.84
CA THR A 552 -34.24 40.45 -36.85
C THR A 552 -34.63 41.72 -36.10
N VAL A 553 -35.44 42.57 -36.74
CA VAL A 553 -35.93 43.82 -36.14
C VAL A 553 -37.21 43.54 -35.34
N LEU A 554 -37.05 43.47 -34.01
CA LEU A 554 -38.18 43.35 -33.08
C LEU A 554 -38.92 44.69 -32.92
N THR A 555 -40.24 44.64 -32.65
CA THR A 555 -40.96 45.86 -32.27
C THR A 555 -40.41 46.43 -30.96
N GLY A 556 -40.54 47.75 -30.76
CA GLY A 556 -40.07 48.40 -29.52
C GLY A 556 -40.69 47.79 -28.25
N ALA A 557 -41.95 47.33 -28.33
CA ALA A 557 -42.62 46.66 -27.22
C ALA A 557 -42.04 45.27 -26.92
N HIS A 558 -41.73 44.47 -27.95
CA HIS A 558 -41.12 43.15 -27.79
C HIS A 558 -39.68 43.26 -27.27
N LEU A 559 -38.91 44.19 -27.82
CA LEU A 559 -37.54 44.45 -27.38
C LEU A 559 -37.49 44.94 -25.93
N SER A 560 -38.38 45.85 -25.55
CA SER A 560 -38.46 46.36 -24.17
C SER A 560 -38.84 45.25 -23.17
N PHE A 561 -39.82 44.40 -23.52
CA PHE A 561 -40.22 43.26 -22.70
C PHE A 561 -39.06 42.27 -22.49
N LEU A 562 -38.41 41.84 -23.57
CA LEU A 562 -37.32 40.85 -23.48
C LEU A 562 -36.11 41.39 -22.69
N ASN A 563 -35.72 42.65 -22.90
CA ASN A 563 -34.61 43.24 -22.13
C ASN A 563 -34.96 43.37 -20.64
N SER A 564 -36.19 43.79 -20.32
CA SER A 564 -36.63 43.89 -18.93
C SER A 564 -36.68 42.54 -18.24
N LEU A 565 -37.12 41.49 -18.94
CA LEU A 565 -37.22 40.14 -18.38
C LEU A 565 -35.84 39.50 -18.25
N ALA A 566 -34.98 39.58 -19.26
CA ALA A 566 -33.63 39.01 -19.20
C ALA A 566 -32.79 39.63 -18.07
N GLY A 567 -32.77 40.96 -17.95
CA GLY A 567 -31.88 41.67 -17.03
C GLY A 567 -30.42 41.21 -17.20
N ASP A 568 -29.75 40.90 -16.09
CA ASP A 568 -28.33 40.48 -16.09
C ASP A 568 -28.04 39.16 -16.81
N GLU A 569 -29.04 38.30 -17.04
CA GLU A 569 -28.83 37.03 -17.76
C GLU A 569 -28.39 37.27 -19.23
N LYS A 570 -28.63 38.46 -19.80
CA LYS A 570 -28.11 38.82 -21.13
C LYS A 570 -26.58 38.70 -21.21
N MET A 571 -25.88 38.97 -20.12
CA MET A 571 -24.42 38.92 -20.05
C MET A 571 -23.88 37.54 -19.65
N ARG A 572 -24.75 36.64 -19.16
CA ARG A 572 -24.39 35.31 -18.67
C ARG A 572 -24.62 34.19 -19.69
N VAL A 573 -25.42 34.48 -20.71
CA VAL A 573 -25.75 33.59 -21.82
C VAL A 573 -24.98 34.09 -23.05
N ASP A 574 -23.75 33.59 -23.21
CA ASP A 574 -22.86 33.95 -24.30
C ASP A 574 -21.98 32.75 -24.66
N TRP A 575 -22.15 32.20 -25.86
CA TRP A 575 -21.35 31.12 -26.41
C TRP A 575 -21.01 31.44 -27.88
N PRO A 576 -19.73 31.32 -28.30
CA PRO A 576 -19.25 31.83 -29.58
C PRO A 576 -19.70 31.04 -30.81
N ASP A 577 -20.11 29.77 -30.68
CA ASP A 577 -20.34 28.85 -31.80
C ASP A 577 -21.64 28.06 -31.66
N SER A 578 -22.80 28.68 -31.39
CA SER A 578 -24.04 27.89 -31.36
C SER A 578 -25.23 28.52 -32.04
N ASN A 579 -25.97 27.65 -32.71
CA ASN A 579 -27.24 27.94 -33.36
C ASN A 579 -28.27 28.35 -32.30
N TRP A 580 -28.55 29.65 -32.21
CA TRP A 580 -29.49 30.17 -31.21
C TRP A 580 -30.93 29.75 -31.51
N MET A 581 -31.25 29.41 -32.76
CA MET A 581 -32.55 28.89 -33.16
C MET A 581 -32.79 27.53 -32.52
N ASP A 582 -31.81 26.62 -32.62
CA ASP A 582 -31.85 25.31 -31.96
C ASP A 582 -31.88 25.48 -30.43
N ALA A 583 -31.10 26.41 -29.88
CA ALA A 583 -31.03 26.64 -28.44
C ALA A 583 -32.36 27.17 -27.85
N VAL A 584 -33.10 28.03 -28.57
CA VAL A 584 -34.44 28.47 -28.15
C VAL A 584 -35.44 27.32 -28.27
N HIS A 585 -35.37 26.54 -29.36
CA HIS A 585 -36.26 25.40 -29.59
C HIS A 585 -36.05 24.26 -28.57
N SER A 586 -34.80 23.90 -28.25
CA SER A 586 -34.50 22.89 -27.23
C SER A 586 -34.89 23.33 -25.82
N PHE A 587 -34.74 24.62 -25.49
CA PHE A 587 -35.25 25.17 -24.24
C PHE A 587 -36.77 25.07 -24.17
N GLY A 588 -37.47 25.42 -25.26
CA GLY A 588 -38.93 25.32 -25.34
C GLY A 588 -39.45 23.90 -25.07
N ARG A 589 -38.76 22.87 -25.59
CA ARG A 589 -39.08 21.47 -25.27
C ARG A 589 -38.98 21.14 -23.78
N ILE A 590 -38.00 21.71 -23.08
CA ILE A 590 -37.88 21.55 -21.62
C ILE A 590 -39.07 22.20 -20.92
N VAL A 591 -39.41 23.44 -21.30
CA VAL A 591 -40.53 24.19 -20.69
C VAL A 591 -41.86 23.49 -20.93
N SER A 592 -42.11 23.00 -22.14
CA SER A 592 -43.33 22.25 -22.49
C SER A 592 -43.48 20.94 -21.71
N ALA A 593 -42.36 20.34 -21.28
CA ALA A 593 -42.38 19.14 -20.44
C ALA A 593 -42.69 19.43 -18.96
N LEU A 594 -42.69 20.71 -18.52
CA LEU A 594 -42.97 21.09 -17.13
C LEU A 594 -44.46 21.37 -16.91
N SER A 595 -45.02 20.79 -15.85
CA SER A 595 -46.38 21.10 -15.38
C SER A 595 -46.42 22.40 -14.55
N LEU A 596 -46.33 23.56 -15.21
CA LEU A 596 -46.27 24.88 -14.55
C LEU A 596 -47.66 25.37 -14.08
N GLN A 597 -47.71 26.03 -12.91
CA GLN A 597 -48.92 26.73 -12.47
C GLN A 597 -49.22 27.96 -13.36
N PRO A 598 -50.50 28.36 -13.52
CA PRO A 598 -50.90 29.45 -14.41
C PRO A 598 -50.16 30.77 -14.18
N GLN A 599 -49.79 31.13 -12.94
CA GLN A 599 -49.05 32.38 -12.72
C GLN A 599 -47.61 32.36 -13.26
N PHE A 600 -47.01 31.19 -13.43
CA PHE A 600 -45.62 31.05 -13.88
C PHE A 600 -45.48 30.80 -15.39
N ILE A 601 -46.58 30.48 -16.09
CA ILE A 601 -46.56 30.21 -17.52
C ILE A 601 -46.55 31.48 -18.38
N VAL A 602 -47.06 32.60 -17.84
CA VAL A 602 -47.28 33.87 -18.56
C VAL A 602 -46.03 34.39 -19.28
N PRO A 603 -44.82 34.41 -18.66
CA PRO A 603 -43.61 34.84 -19.34
C PRO A 603 -43.26 33.95 -20.53
N PHE A 604 -43.42 32.63 -20.40
CA PHE A 604 -43.09 31.67 -21.47
C PHE A 604 -44.05 31.76 -22.65
N VAL A 605 -45.36 31.91 -22.39
CA VAL A 605 -46.37 32.13 -23.44
C VAL A 605 -46.07 33.41 -24.22
N ARG A 606 -45.69 34.48 -23.52
CA ARG A 606 -45.37 35.76 -24.17
C ARG A 606 -44.09 35.68 -24.99
N ILE A 607 -43.04 35.00 -24.50
CA ILE A 607 -41.84 34.75 -25.30
C ILE A 607 -42.18 33.84 -26.49
N GLY A 608 -42.98 32.79 -26.28
CA GLY A 608 -43.43 31.87 -27.34
C GLY A 608 -44.20 32.56 -28.46
N GLY A 609 -45.07 33.52 -28.13
CA GLY A 609 -45.75 34.36 -29.13
C GLY A 609 -44.78 35.20 -29.95
N ILE A 610 -43.74 35.76 -29.31
CA ILE A 610 -42.67 36.48 -30.02
C ILE A 610 -41.91 35.52 -30.93
N THR A 611 -41.44 34.38 -30.41
CA THR A 611 -40.60 33.47 -31.20
C THR A 611 -41.35 32.81 -32.35
N SER A 612 -42.63 32.52 -32.18
CA SER A 612 -43.51 32.02 -33.25
C SER A 612 -43.73 33.09 -34.33
N GLN A 613 -43.96 34.35 -33.94
CA GLN A 613 -44.17 35.45 -34.89
C GLN A 613 -42.96 35.71 -35.78
N TYR A 614 -41.74 35.69 -35.24
CA TYR A 614 -40.53 36.08 -35.99
C TYR A 614 -39.80 34.90 -36.62
N TRP A 615 -39.81 33.72 -36.00
CA TRP A 615 -39.01 32.56 -36.42
C TRP A 615 -39.78 31.25 -36.50
N GLY A 616 -41.10 31.25 -36.22
CA GLY A 616 -41.92 30.03 -36.25
C GLY A 616 -41.63 29.03 -35.14
N ILE A 617 -40.94 29.44 -34.07
CA ILE A 617 -40.58 28.57 -32.94
C ILE A 617 -41.66 28.60 -31.88
N HIS A 618 -42.23 27.44 -31.58
CA HIS A 618 -43.22 27.23 -30.51
C HIS A 618 -42.52 26.76 -29.23
N ILE A 619 -42.77 27.44 -28.11
CA ILE A 619 -42.12 27.20 -26.81
C ILE A 619 -43.06 26.49 -25.83
N VAL A 620 -44.35 26.83 -25.91
CA VAL A 620 -45.45 26.26 -25.15
C VAL A 620 -46.58 26.06 -26.15
N ASP A 621 -47.23 24.89 -26.12
CA ASP A 621 -48.40 24.59 -26.96
C ASP A 621 -49.64 25.42 -26.58
#